data_AF-A0AAV6V4W3-F1
#
_entry.id   AF-A0AAV6V4W3-F1
#
_cell.length_a   1.000
_cell.length_b   1.000
_cell.length_c   1.000
_cell.angle_alpha   90.00
_cell.angle_beta   90.00
_cell.angle_gamma   90.00
#
_symmetry.space_group_name_H-M   'P 1'
#
loop_
_entity.id
_entity.type
_entity.pdbx_description
1 polymer ?
#
loop_
_entity_poly.entity_id
_entity_poly.type
_entity_poly.pdbx_seq_one_letter_code
_entity_poly.pdbx_strand_id
1 'polypeptide(L)'
;MNYTLTLSLEHTALVKIATVLWNQDDIRALVKKFYFQSSIFSERQREWQVVEDKFAFEYAAVGGNKAATEYFLQKLTSREREESLVRSTGYVAKRRCVSARNRTDHPKEHYADVLCFLLSQKDEEQQTEVFKNYPYKVLKCFLDRPWQNFFMQTANRMWDCLSGEDCNLFLREMANKVKEGHKDYDYQMLFEEFWQQSPDAHKRYVIDECASGFLLSKLFEIKDEKNIKLILKDATLIEKKKLIFCDRGQDICQDLIYGDKWDLLKFFIRECISSRNKMIKFKEEFKERITWCCSKEELARNKDKLNKFLQLLDDFICGYDKRKCVEEGNSSPAKRLRRT
;
A
#
# COMPACT_ATOMS: atom_id res chain seq x y z
N MET A 1 56.43 2.23 -14.84
CA MET A 1 55.65 2.84 -13.74
C MET A 1 54.62 1.81 -13.29
N ASN A 2 54.84 1.18 -12.13
CA ASN A 2 53.86 0.28 -11.54
C ASN A 2 52.93 1.12 -10.66
N TYR A 3 51.69 1.30 -11.10
CA TYR A 3 50.65 1.88 -10.25
C TYR A 3 50.14 0.78 -9.33
N THR A 4 50.60 0.77 -8.08
CA THR A 4 50.01 -0.06 -7.03
C THR A 4 48.66 0.56 -6.70
N LEU A 5 47.58 0.01 -7.28
CA LEU A 5 46.22 0.38 -6.92
C LEU A 5 45.96 -0.05 -5.48
N THR A 6 46.12 0.88 -4.53
CA THR A 6 45.71 0.70 -3.14
C THR A 6 44.18 0.72 -3.13
N LEU A 7 43.58 -0.46 -3.00
CA LEU A 7 42.15 -0.59 -2.78
C LEU A 7 41.76 0.13 -1.49
N SER A 8 40.58 0.75 -1.45
CA SER A 8 40.06 1.33 -0.22
C SER A 8 39.78 0.24 0.82
N LEU A 9 39.88 0.58 2.10
CA LEU A 9 39.54 -0.31 3.23
C LEU A 9 38.14 -0.94 3.06
N GLU A 10 37.20 -0.15 2.55
CA GLU A 10 35.84 -0.57 2.24
C GLU A 10 35.77 -1.70 1.20
N HIS A 11 36.57 -1.59 0.14
CA HIS A 11 36.59 -2.57 -0.95
C HIS A 11 37.19 -3.91 -0.49
N THR A 12 38.24 -3.86 0.34
CA THR A 12 38.87 -5.08 0.87
C THR A 12 37.99 -5.78 1.90
N ALA A 13 37.24 -5.05 2.74
CA ALA A 13 36.30 -5.64 3.68
C ALA A 13 35.16 -6.39 2.97
N LEU A 14 34.63 -5.81 1.89
CA LEU A 14 33.64 -6.45 1.01
C LEU A 14 34.15 -7.77 0.42
N VAL A 15 35.37 -7.77 -0.13
CA VAL A 15 36.00 -8.99 -0.67
C VAL A 15 36.13 -10.04 0.43
N LYS A 16 36.57 -9.67 1.64
CA LYS A 16 36.78 -10.62 2.74
C LYS A 16 35.47 -11.18 3.30
N ILE A 17 34.40 -10.39 3.42
CA ILE A 17 33.08 -10.89 3.84
C ILE A 17 32.50 -11.82 2.78
N ALA A 18 32.63 -11.46 1.50
CA ALA A 18 32.31 -12.38 0.40
C ALA A 18 33.13 -13.67 0.51
N THR A 19 34.40 -13.60 0.94
CA THR A 19 35.27 -14.77 1.16
C THR A 19 34.87 -15.62 2.39
N VAL A 20 34.38 -14.99 3.45
CA VAL A 20 33.91 -15.71 4.65
C VAL A 20 32.59 -16.44 4.34
N LEU A 21 31.76 -15.87 3.48
CA LEU A 21 30.50 -16.45 3.05
C LEU A 21 30.66 -17.46 1.89
N TRP A 22 31.65 -17.27 1.01
CA TRP A 22 32.04 -18.20 -0.04
C TRP A 22 33.31 -18.95 0.35
N ASN A 23 33.15 -20.16 0.85
CA ASN A 23 34.23 -21.04 1.31
C ASN A 23 35.10 -21.53 0.13
N GLN A 24 35.96 -20.65 -0.40
CA GLN A 24 36.92 -20.90 -1.48
C GLN A 24 38.34 -20.69 -0.91
N ASP A 25 39.11 -21.77 -0.82
CA ASP A 25 40.41 -21.82 -0.11
C ASP A 25 41.49 -20.93 -0.75
N ASP A 26 41.39 -20.67 -2.05
CA ASP A 26 42.25 -19.79 -2.84
C ASP A 26 42.07 -18.30 -2.49
N ILE A 27 40.83 -17.86 -2.24
CA ILE A 27 40.55 -16.49 -1.80
C ILE A 27 41.01 -16.28 -0.35
N ARG A 28 40.84 -17.29 0.53
CA ARG A 28 41.44 -17.28 1.88
C ARG A 28 42.97 -17.19 1.82
N ALA A 29 43.61 -17.88 0.87
CA ALA A 29 45.06 -17.81 0.67
C ALA A 29 45.51 -16.44 0.16
N LEU A 30 44.73 -15.78 -0.71
CA LEU A 30 44.95 -14.40 -1.15
C LEU A 30 44.83 -13.41 0.01
N VAL A 31 43.77 -13.50 0.83
CA VAL A 31 43.59 -12.66 2.02
C VAL A 31 44.74 -12.86 3.01
N LYS A 32 45.18 -14.12 3.24
CA LYS A 32 46.37 -14.43 4.05
C LYS A 32 47.64 -13.79 3.49
N LYS A 33 47.80 -13.70 2.17
CA LYS A 33 48.94 -13.02 1.51
C LYS A 33 48.92 -11.50 1.66
N PHE A 34 47.76 -10.89 1.89
CA PHE A 34 47.64 -9.44 2.14
C PHE A 34 47.99 -9.03 3.58
N TYR A 35 48.22 -9.98 4.49
CA TYR A 35 48.67 -9.69 5.86
C TYR A 35 50.18 -9.36 5.91
N PHE A 36 50.53 -8.08 6.11
CA PHE A 36 51.91 -7.59 6.28
C PHE A 36 52.40 -7.70 7.74
N GLN A 37 53.59 -8.27 7.97
CA GLN A 37 54.20 -8.62 9.28
C GLN A 37 54.82 -7.45 10.10
N SER A 38 54.26 -6.23 10.11
CA SER A 38 54.83 -5.09 10.88
C SER A 38 54.10 -4.85 12.20
N SER A 39 54.79 -4.46 13.28
CA SER A 39 54.25 -4.10 14.61
C SER A 39 53.23 -2.94 14.63
N ILE A 40 53.04 -2.23 13.50
CA ILE A 40 51.89 -1.37 13.20
C ILE A 40 50.57 -2.21 13.09
N PHE A 41 50.68 -3.53 13.22
CA PHE A 41 49.60 -4.53 13.10
C PHE A 41 48.45 -4.34 14.08
N SER A 42 48.72 -4.00 15.34
CA SER A 42 47.69 -4.10 16.39
C SER A 42 46.62 -3.02 16.23
N GLU A 43 47.01 -1.79 15.88
CA GLU A 43 46.07 -0.69 15.61
C GLU A 43 45.31 -0.93 14.30
N ARG A 44 46.02 -1.25 13.21
CA ARG A 44 45.35 -1.57 11.94
C ARG A 44 44.41 -2.76 12.07
N GLN A 45 44.77 -3.81 12.81
CA GLN A 45 43.91 -4.97 13.02
C GLN A 45 42.63 -4.59 13.78
N ARG A 46 42.70 -3.66 14.74
CA ARG A 46 41.49 -3.12 15.40
C ARG A 46 40.64 -2.31 14.43
N GLU A 47 41.24 -1.44 13.63
CA GLU A 47 40.53 -0.66 12.60
C GLU A 47 39.84 -1.59 11.58
N TRP A 48 40.50 -2.66 11.15
CA TRP A 48 39.93 -3.68 10.26
C TRP A 48 38.77 -4.42 10.90
N GLN A 49 38.90 -4.83 12.16
CA GLN A 49 37.84 -5.55 12.87
C GLN A 49 36.58 -4.70 12.98
N VAL A 50 36.73 -3.39 13.25
CA VAL A 50 35.64 -2.43 13.27
C VAL A 50 34.91 -2.36 11.92
N VAL A 51 35.65 -2.26 10.82
CA VAL A 51 35.06 -2.23 9.48
C VAL A 51 34.36 -3.55 9.17
N GLU A 52 34.97 -4.69 9.50
CA GLU A 52 34.37 -6.02 9.31
C GLU A 52 33.07 -6.20 10.10
N ASP A 53 33.06 -5.81 11.38
CA ASP A 53 31.87 -5.94 12.22
C ASP A 53 30.74 -5.00 11.74
N LYS A 54 31.06 -3.78 11.29
CA LYS A 54 30.10 -2.85 10.67
C LYS A 54 29.47 -3.45 9.42
N PHE A 55 30.28 -3.95 8.48
CA PHE A 55 29.76 -4.58 7.27
C PHE A 55 28.98 -5.86 7.55
N ALA A 56 29.45 -6.70 8.49
CA ALA A 56 28.75 -7.92 8.88
C ALA A 56 27.38 -7.61 9.50
N PHE A 57 27.29 -6.57 10.32
CA PHE A 57 26.02 -6.05 10.84
C PHE A 57 25.08 -5.61 9.71
N GLU A 58 25.54 -4.73 8.82
CA GLU A 58 24.71 -4.21 7.73
C GLU A 58 24.22 -5.34 6.81
N TYR A 59 25.11 -6.27 6.47
CA TYR A 59 24.79 -7.43 5.64
C TYR A 59 23.81 -8.38 6.32
N ALA A 60 24.02 -8.70 7.61
CA ALA A 60 23.09 -9.54 8.37
C ALA A 60 21.69 -8.92 8.43
N ALA A 61 21.61 -7.60 8.69
CA ALA A 61 20.35 -6.87 8.70
C ALA A 61 19.65 -6.94 7.34
N VAL A 62 20.31 -6.54 6.27
CA VAL A 62 19.76 -6.57 4.90
C VAL A 62 19.50 -8.00 4.41
N GLY A 63 20.15 -9.00 5.00
CA GLY A 63 19.87 -10.41 4.78
C GLY A 63 18.58 -10.89 5.46
N GLY A 64 18.03 -10.15 6.43
CA GLY A 64 16.88 -10.59 7.22
C GLY A 64 17.27 -11.49 8.40
N ASN A 65 18.55 -11.60 8.76
CA ASN A 65 18.99 -12.49 9.85
C ASN A 65 19.07 -11.73 11.19
N LYS A 66 17.95 -11.70 11.92
CA LYS A 66 17.84 -11.00 13.21
C LYS A 66 18.90 -11.41 14.23
N ALA A 67 19.16 -12.70 14.42
CA ALA A 67 20.13 -13.17 15.40
C ALA A 67 21.56 -12.69 15.08
N ALA A 68 21.95 -12.75 13.80
CA ALA A 68 23.24 -12.21 13.38
C ALA A 68 23.28 -10.68 13.50
N THR A 69 22.20 -9.97 13.16
CA THR A 69 22.08 -8.52 13.34
C THR A 69 22.28 -8.12 14.79
N GLU A 70 21.61 -8.79 15.73
CA GLU A 70 21.76 -8.55 17.17
C GLU A 70 23.20 -8.79 17.64
N TYR A 71 23.79 -9.90 17.22
CA TYR A 71 25.17 -10.26 17.58
C TYR A 71 26.18 -9.22 17.11
N PHE A 72 26.13 -8.81 15.84
CA PHE A 72 27.09 -7.85 15.30
C PHE A 72 26.84 -6.43 15.81
N LEU A 73 25.59 -6.05 16.13
CA LEU A 73 25.30 -4.74 16.72
C LEU A 73 25.98 -4.54 18.09
N GLN A 74 26.11 -5.61 18.87
CA GLN A 74 26.79 -5.59 20.17
C GLN A 74 28.30 -5.34 20.05
N LYS A 75 28.89 -5.60 18.87
CA LYS A 75 30.32 -5.37 18.61
C LYS A 75 30.65 -3.96 18.16
N LEU A 76 29.66 -3.20 17.69
CA LEU A 76 29.86 -1.83 17.20
C LEU A 76 30.08 -0.87 18.36
N THR A 77 30.94 0.13 18.15
CA THR A 77 31.04 1.29 19.05
C THR A 77 29.76 2.13 19.01
N SER A 78 29.53 2.99 20.01
CA SER A 78 28.33 3.83 20.06
C SER A 78 28.18 4.72 18.80
N ARG A 79 29.30 5.26 18.29
CA ARG A 79 29.32 6.09 17.09
C ARG A 79 29.01 5.29 15.83
N GLU A 80 29.64 4.12 15.66
CA GLU A 80 29.37 3.25 14.50
C GLU A 80 27.92 2.75 14.49
N ARG A 81 27.39 2.43 15.66
CA ARG A 81 26.00 2.02 15.85
C ARG A 81 25.06 3.11 15.35
N GLU A 82 25.23 4.34 15.79
CA GLU A 82 24.42 5.48 15.38
C GLU A 82 24.43 5.68 13.85
N GLU A 83 25.63 5.72 13.25
CA GLU A 83 25.79 5.88 11.80
C GLU A 83 25.15 4.73 10.98
N SER A 84 25.25 3.50 11.47
CA SER A 84 24.80 2.31 10.74
C SER A 84 23.30 2.07 10.91
N LEU A 85 22.74 2.34 12.08
CA LEU A 85 21.36 2.00 12.40
C LEU A 85 20.36 2.66 11.43
N VAL A 86 20.46 3.98 11.16
CA VAL A 86 19.49 4.68 10.28
C VAL A 86 19.54 4.07 8.88
N ARG A 87 20.74 3.90 8.35
CA ARG A 87 21.00 3.38 7.01
C ARG A 87 20.50 1.94 6.86
N SER A 88 20.89 1.04 7.76
CA SER A 88 20.48 -0.37 7.71
C SER A 88 18.97 -0.52 7.86
N THR A 89 18.33 0.26 8.73
CA THR A 89 16.87 0.23 8.92
C THR A 89 16.14 0.55 7.62
N GLY A 90 16.57 1.61 6.92
CA GLY A 90 16.04 1.96 5.60
C GLY A 90 16.26 0.88 4.55
N TYR A 91 17.44 0.26 4.52
CA TYR A 91 17.72 -0.82 3.58
C TYR A 91 16.92 -2.09 3.85
N VAL A 92 16.71 -2.47 5.12
CA VAL A 92 15.85 -3.59 5.51
C VAL A 92 14.42 -3.36 5.01
N ALA A 93 13.85 -2.19 5.29
CA ALA A 93 12.52 -1.80 4.82
C ALA A 93 12.41 -1.84 3.29
N LYS A 94 13.42 -1.30 2.59
CA LYS A 94 13.48 -1.31 1.12
C LYS A 94 13.58 -2.74 0.58
N ARG A 95 14.42 -3.58 1.17
CA ARG A 95 14.65 -4.97 0.72
C ARG A 95 13.39 -5.79 0.84
N ARG A 96 12.64 -5.64 1.93
CA ARG A 96 11.31 -6.27 2.09
C ARG A 96 10.39 -5.95 0.92
N CYS A 97 10.35 -4.71 0.43
CA CYS A 97 9.49 -4.35 -0.70
C CYS A 97 9.90 -5.01 -2.04
N VAL A 98 11.19 -5.35 -2.23
CA VAL A 98 11.74 -5.87 -3.50
C VAL A 98 11.85 -7.41 -3.53
N SER A 99 11.88 -8.06 -2.36
CA SER A 99 12.14 -9.49 -2.16
C SER A 99 11.28 -10.48 -2.97
N ALA A 100 10.16 -10.07 -3.57
CA ALA A 100 9.28 -10.96 -4.33
C ALA A 100 9.94 -11.64 -5.56
N ARG A 101 11.16 -11.26 -5.94
CA ARG A 101 11.82 -11.72 -7.18
C ARG A 101 13.01 -12.66 -6.99
N ASN A 102 13.61 -12.76 -5.80
CA ASN A 102 14.88 -13.49 -5.63
C ASN A 102 14.69 -14.77 -4.81
N ARG A 103 15.05 -15.92 -5.40
CA ARG A 103 14.97 -17.25 -4.77
C ARG A 103 15.92 -17.44 -3.56
N THR A 104 16.85 -16.51 -3.34
CA THR A 104 17.89 -16.60 -2.31
C THR A 104 17.58 -15.75 -1.07
N ASP A 105 16.45 -15.04 -1.04
CA ASP A 105 16.09 -14.17 0.08
C ASP A 105 15.38 -14.97 1.19
N HIS A 106 15.57 -14.56 2.45
CA HIS A 106 14.80 -15.10 3.58
C HIS A 106 13.29 -14.80 3.38
N PRO A 107 12.40 -15.57 4.03
CA PRO A 107 10.98 -15.23 4.07
C PRO A 107 10.73 -13.78 4.48
N LYS A 108 9.72 -13.14 3.88
CA LYS A 108 9.45 -11.70 4.02
C LYS A 108 9.29 -11.27 5.47
N GLU A 109 8.74 -12.16 6.28
CA GLU A 109 8.42 -11.98 7.69
C GLU A 109 9.69 -11.69 8.52
N HIS A 110 10.84 -12.26 8.14
CA HIS A 110 12.10 -12.03 8.84
C HIS A 110 12.59 -10.57 8.72
N TYR A 111 12.28 -9.89 7.62
CA TYR A 111 12.64 -8.48 7.47
C TYR A 111 11.85 -7.60 8.44
N ALA A 112 10.59 -7.94 8.72
CA ALA A 112 9.79 -7.21 9.70
C ALA A 112 10.36 -7.40 11.11
N ASP A 113 10.83 -8.60 11.46
CA ASP A 113 11.49 -8.87 12.75
C ASP A 113 12.79 -8.06 12.92
N VAL A 114 13.64 -8.04 11.88
CA VAL A 114 14.87 -7.23 11.86
C VAL A 114 14.52 -5.75 11.96
N LEU A 115 13.54 -5.27 11.20
CA LEU A 115 13.13 -3.88 11.21
C LEU A 115 12.64 -3.45 12.59
N CYS A 116 11.77 -4.24 13.22
CA CYS A 116 11.26 -3.95 14.55
C CYS A 116 12.38 -3.93 15.59
N PHE A 117 13.31 -4.88 15.50
CA PHE A 117 14.52 -4.86 16.33
C PHE A 117 15.30 -3.56 16.11
N LEU A 118 15.66 -3.21 14.88
CA LEU A 118 16.45 -2.01 14.59
C LEU A 118 15.74 -0.72 15.04
N LEU A 119 14.43 -0.60 14.85
CA LEU A 119 13.66 0.54 15.34
C LEU A 119 13.68 0.62 16.88
N SER A 120 13.64 -0.51 17.58
CA SER A 120 13.74 -0.54 19.06
C SER A 120 15.08 -0.05 19.61
N GLN A 121 16.14 -0.07 18.79
CA GLN A 121 17.48 0.40 19.18
C GLN A 121 17.68 1.90 18.94
N LYS A 122 16.65 2.60 18.45
CA LYS A 122 16.70 4.00 18.05
C LYS A 122 15.96 4.89 19.04
N ASP A 123 16.48 6.09 19.24
CA ASP A 123 15.72 7.17 19.83
C ASP A 123 14.63 7.70 18.87
N GLU A 124 13.81 8.61 19.37
CA GLU A 124 12.66 9.17 18.64
C GLU A 124 13.07 10.01 17.42
N GLU A 125 14.20 10.72 17.48
CA GLU A 125 14.70 11.54 16.37
C GLU A 125 15.14 10.65 15.21
N GLN A 126 15.90 9.61 15.51
CA GLN A 126 16.35 8.63 14.53
C GLN A 126 15.19 7.81 13.93
N GLN A 127 14.18 7.45 14.74
CA GLN A 127 12.98 6.79 14.21
C GLN A 127 12.24 7.73 13.24
N THR A 128 12.08 9.00 13.62
CA THR A 128 11.44 10.01 12.79
C THR A 128 12.18 10.21 11.46
N GLU A 129 13.51 10.23 11.48
CA GLU A 129 14.32 10.30 10.26
C GLU A 129 14.06 9.11 9.33
N VAL A 130 14.04 7.89 9.88
CA VAL A 130 13.74 6.69 9.10
C VAL A 130 12.32 6.75 8.52
N PHE A 131 11.33 7.20 9.29
CA PHE A 131 9.95 7.34 8.85
C PHE A 131 9.81 8.36 7.71
N LYS A 132 10.52 9.49 7.77
CA LYS A 132 10.53 10.50 6.70
C LYS A 132 11.17 9.98 5.41
N ASN A 133 12.27 9.23 5.54
CA ASN A 133 13.03 8.75 4.38
C ASN A 133 12.39 7.52 3.72
N TYR A 134 11.66 6.68 4.48
CA TYR A 134 11.15 5.40 4.01
C TYR A 134 9.69 5.12 4.42
N PRO A 135 8.76 6.07 4.34
CA PRO A 135 7.46 6.00 5.02
C PRO A 135 6.67 4.75 4.66
N TYR A 136 6.39 4.57 3.37
CA TYR A 136 5.69 3.39 2.86
C TYR A 136 6.42 2.07 3.15
N LYS A 137 7.74 2.06 3.06
CA LYS A 137 8.54 0.83 3.12
C LYS A 137 8.56 0.29 4.54
N VAL A 138 8.70 1.19 5.51
CA VAL A 138 8.64 0.88 6.94
C VAL A 138 7.24 0.41 7.31
N LEU A 139 6.21 1.21 7.02
CA LEU A 139 4.85 0.90 7.44
C LEU A 139 4.32 -0.41 6.79
N LYS A 140 4.75 -0.73 5.56
CA LYS A 140 4.43 -2.01 4.91
C LYS A 140 4.92 -3.23 5.66
N CYS A 141 6.04 -3.15 6.38
CA CYS A 141 6.55 -4.27 7.16
C CYS A 141 5.62 -4.63 8.32
N PHE A 142 4.86 -3.65 8.83
CA PHE A 142 3.87 -3.89 9.88
C PHE A 142 2.58 -4.53 9.36
N LEU A 143 2.42 -4.76 8.05
CA LEU A 143 1.33 -5.60 7.53
C LEU A 143 1.68 -7.10 7.50
N ASP A 144 2.93 -7.45 7.81
CA ASP A 144 3.40 -8.82 7.89
C ASP A 144 3.18 -9.39 9.30
N ARG A 145 2.98 -10.70 9.36
CA ARG A 145 2.85 -11.42 10.64
C ARG A 145 4.18 -11.40 11.41
N PRO A 146 4.16 -11.24 12.75
CA PRO A 146 3.02 -10.99 13.66
C PRO A 146 2.77 -9.51 13.98
N TRP A 147 3.26 -8.59 13.15
CA TRP A 147 3.40 -7.18 13.50
C TRP A 147 2.15 -6.32 13.20
N GLN A 148 1.06 -6.92 12.70
CA GLN A 148 -0.16 -6.21 12.30
C GLN A 148 -0.80 -5.38 13.42
N ASN A 149 -0.71 -5.85 14.68
CA ASN A 149 -1.22 -5.11 15.84
C ASN A 149 -0.53 -3.75 16.04
N PHE A 150 0.68 -3.57 15.53
CA PHE A 150 1.43 -2.33 15.63
C PHE A 150 1.20 -1.40 14.43
N PHE A 151 0.57 -1.87 13.35
CA PHE A 151 0.41 -1.11 12.11
C PHE A 151 -0.24 0.25 12.35
N MET A 152 -1.38 0.30 13.05
CA MET A 152 -2.08 1.57 13.30
C MET A 152 -1.33 2.49 14.27
N GLN A 153 -0.69 1.91 15.29
CA GLN A 153 0.15 2.68 16.21
C GLN A 153 1.31 3.37 15.46
N THR A 154 1.93 2.65 14.52
CA THR A 154 3.01 3.19 13.69
C THR A 154 2.47 4.18 12.66
N ALA A 155 1.36 3.88 11.98
CA ALA A 155 0.73 4.79 11.02
C ALA A 155 0.40 6.16 11.65
N ASN A 156 -0.10 6.16 12.89
CA ASN A 156 -0.43 7.39 13.63
C ASN A 156 0.78 8.29 13.91
N ARG A 157 1.99 7.74 13.91
CA ARG A 157 3.24 8.52 14.03
C ARG A 157 3.77 9.01 12.68
N MET A 158 3.19 8.52 11.58
CA MET A 158 3.74 8.67 10.23
C MET A 158 2.84 9.45 9.27
N TRP A 159 1.67 9.94 9.70
CA TRP A 159 0.75 10.64 8.82
C TRP A 159 1.39 11.82 8.07
N ASP A 160 2.24 12.60 8.73
CA ASP A 160 2.96 13.74 8.12
C ASP A 160 4.03 13.30 7.11
N CYS A 161 4.44 12.03 7.15
CA CYS A 161 5.44 11.46 6.24
C CYS A 161 4.80 10.67 5.10
N LEU A 162 3.53 10.26 5.24
CA LEU A 162 2.83 9.47 4.24
C LEU A 162 2.27 10.37 3.15
N SER A 163 2.39 9.95 1.89
CA SER A 163 1.68 10.59 0.78
C SER A 163 0.28 9.99 0.59
N GLY A 164 -0.58 10.67 -0.15
CA GLY A 164 -1.86 10.11 -0.58
C GLY A 164 -1.67 8.82 -1.41
N GLU A 165 -0.60 8.75 -2.20
CA GLU A 165 -0.23 7.56 -2.97
C GLU A 165 0.07 6.38 -2.05
N ASP A 166 0.86 6.59 -0.99
CA ASP A 166 1.17 5.56 -0.01
C ASP A 166 -0.11 5.03 0.66
N CYS A 167 -1.04 5.92 1.02
CA CYS A 167 -2.33 5.52 1.59
C CYS A 167 -3.15 4.66 0.62
N ASN A 168 -3.22 5.06 -0.66
CA ASN A 168 -3.89 4.26 -1.69
C ASN A 168 -3.24 2.88 -1.83
N LEU A 169 -1.90 2.81 -1.81
CA LEU A 169 -1.18 1.54 -1.86
C LEU A 169 -1.50 0.65 -0.65
N PHE A 170 -1.55 1.19 0.57
CA PHE A 170 -1.88 0.40 1.77
C PHE A 170 -3.29 -0.18 1.72
N LEU A 171 -4.29 0.63 1.37
CA LEU A 171 -5.67 0.18 1.21
C LEU A 171 -5.78 -0.94 0.16
N ARG A 172 -5.03 -0.82 -0.95
CA ARG A 172 -4.97 -1.86 -1.98
C ARG A 172 -4.30 -3.14 -1.50
N GLU A 173 -3.25 -3.04 -0.68
CA GLU A 173 -2.56 -4.19 -0.08
C GLU A 173 -3.47 -4.91 0.92
N MET A 174 -4.20 -4.18 1.76
CA MET A 174 -5.19 -4.77 2.68
C MET A 174 -6.32 -5.47 1.91
N ALA A 175 -6.89 -4.83 0.89
CA ALA A 175 -7.90 -5.46 0.04
C ALA A 175 -7.37 -6.70 -0.70
N ASN A 176 -6.10 -6.69 -1.13
CA ASN A 176 -5.44 -7.86 -1.70
C ASN A 176 -5.33 -9.02 -0.71
N LYS A 177 -4.90 -8.73 0.54
CA LYS A 177 -4.81 -9.74 1.59
C LYS A 177 -6.16 -10.42 1.84
N VAL A 178 -7.25 -9.65 1.86
CA VAL A 178 -8.61 -10.20 1.97
C VAL A 178 -8.95 -11.06 0.75
N LYS A 179 -8.68 -10.56 -0.47
CA LYS A 179 -8.94 -11.28 -1.72
C LYS A 179 -8.18 -12.62 -1.80
N GLU A 180 -6.94 -12.63 -1.37
CA GLU A 180 -6.06 -13.81 -1.33
C GLU A 180 -6.44 -14.78 -0.20
N GLY A 181 -7.39 -14.42 0.66
CA GLY A 181 -7.90 -15.29 1.72
C GLY A 181 -6.99 -15.40 2.93
N HIS A 182 -6.12 -14.40 3.19
CA HIS A 182 -5.31 -14.35 4.40
C HIS A 182 -6.22 -14.23 5.64
N LYS A 183 -5.96 -15.05 6.66
CA LYS A 183 -6.75 -15.12 7.91
C LYS A 183 -5.92 -14.87 9.17
N ASP A 184 -4.66 -14.48 9.00
CA ASP A 184 -3.74 -14.18 10.10
C ASP A 184 -4.05 -12.85 10.78
N TYR A 185 -4.84 -11.99 10.14
CA TYR A 185 -5.33 -10.73 10.70
C TYR A 185 -6.67 -10.33 10.06
N ASP A 186 -7.47 -9.51 10.76
CA ASP A 186 -8.68 -8.91 10.18
C ASP A 186 -8.32 -7.68 9.35
N TYR A 187 -7.95 -7.93 8.09
CA TYR A 187 -7.56 -6.89 7.15
C TYR A 187 -8.73 -5.98 6.72
N GLN A 188 -9.99 -6.43 6.87
CA GLN A 188 -11.16 -5.59 6.57
C GLN A 188 -11.37 -4.55 7.66
N MET A 189 -11.25 -4.95 8.93
CA MET A 189 -11.27 -4.04 10.07
C MET A 189 -10.07 -3.09 10.05
N LEU A 190 -8.88 -3.60 9.72
CA LEU A 190 -7.69 -2.76 9.58
C LEU A 190 -7.86 -1.68 8.50
N PHE A 191 -8.46 -2.05 7.37
CA PHE A 191 -8.78 -1.11 6.29
C PHE A 191 -9.68 0.01 6.79
N GLU A 192 -10.77 -0.35 7.48
CA GLU A 192 -11.71 0.62 8.03
C GLU A 192 -11.03 1.57 9.01
N GLU A 193 -10.27 1.03 9.95
CA GLU A 193 -9.56 1.81 10.95
C GLU A 193 -8.54 2.76 10.31
N PHE A 194 -7.74 2.25 9.37
CA PHE A 194 -6.78 3.05 8.63
C PHE A 194 -7.45 4.16 7.83
N TRP A 195 -8.55 3.86 7.14
CA TRP A 195 -9.31 4.88 6.41
C TRP A 195 -9.88 5.93 7.35
N GLN A 196 -10.53 5.54 8.45
CA GLN A 196 -11.15 6.49 9.37
C GLN A 196 -10.14 7.48 9.95
N GLN A 197 -8.96 6.99 10.31
CA GLN A 197 -7.88 7.79 10.89
C GLN A 197 -7.03 8.54 9.84
N SER A 198 -7.17 8.22 8.54
CA SER A 198 -6.44 8.90 7.47
C SER A 198 -6.80 10.40 7.39
N PRO A 199 -5.83 11.31 7.19
CA PRO A 199 -6.12 12.71 7.00
C PRO A 199 -6.95 12.96 5.73
N ASP A 200 -7.74 14.02 5.73
CA ASP A 200 -8.66 14.33 4.63
C ASP A 200 -7.94 14.50 3.28
N ALA A 201 -6.75 15.10 3.29
CA ALA A 201 -5.94 15.26 2.09
C ALA A 201 -5.60 13.91 1.43
N HIS A 202 -5.26 12.90 2.24
CA HIS A 202 -5.00 11.54 1.77
C HIS A 202 -6.27 10.87 1.26
N LYS A 203 -7.39 11.00 1.99
CA LYS A 203 -8.69 10.47 1.54
C LYS A 203 -9.10 11.05 0.18
N ARG A 204 -8.96 12.37 -0.02
CA ARG A 204 -9.26 13.03 -1.30
C ARG A 204 -8.39 12.49 -2.41
N TYR A 205 -7.09 12.32 -2.17
CA TYR A 205 -6.20 11.68 -3.15
C TYR A 205 -6.67 10.26 -3.49
N VAL A 206 -6.98 9.43 -2.49
CA VAL A 206 -7.43 8.05 -2.73
C VAL A 206 -8.76 8.02 -3.50
N ILE A 207 -9.70 8.93 -3.20
CA ILE A 207 -10.98 9.02 -3.92
C ILE A 207 -10.75 9.45 -5.37
N ASP A 208 -9.85 10.40 -5.61
CA ASP A 208 -9.50 10.82 -6.97
C ASP A 208 -8.82 9.68 -7.75
N GLU A 209 -7.90 8.96 -7.12
CA GLU A 209 -7.30 7.74 -7.66
C GLU A 209 -8.32 6.62 -7.83
N CYS A 210 -9.38 6.55 -7.00
CA CYS A 210 -10.49 5.61 -7.22
C CYS A 210 -11.25 5.94 -8.51
N ALA A 211 -11.09 7.11 -9.12
CA ALA A 211 -11.59 7.34 -10.48
C ALA A 211 -10.79 6.56 -11.54
N SER A 212 -9.56 6.11 -11.25
CA SER A 212 -8.90 5.05 -12.03
C SER A 212 -9.51 3.66 -11.75
N GLY A 213 -10.25 3.54 -10.65
CA GLY A 213 -11.11 2.43 -10.24
C GLY A 213 -10.42 1.15 -9.78
N PHE A 214 -9.11 1.14 -9.58
CA PHE A 214 -8.40 -0.05 -9.10
C PHE A 214 -8.81 -0.49 -7.69
N LEU A 215 -8.87 0.43 -6.72
CA LEU A 215 -9.21 0.09 -5.33
C LEU A 215 -10.68 -0.33 -5.22
N LEU A 216 -11.58 0.49 -5.75
CA LEU A 216 -13.02 0.25 -5.67
C LEU A 216 -13.43 -1.06 -6.36
N SER A 217 -12.84 -1.38 -7.52
CA SER A 217 -13.06 -2.65 -8.22
C SER A 217 -12.71 -3.85 -7.35
N LYS A 218 -11.58 -3.80 -6.61
CA LYS A 218 -11.19 -4.87 -5.67
C LYS A 218 -12.19 -5.02 -4.53
N LEU A 219 -12.65 -3.91 -3.95
CA LEU A 219 -13.63 -3.95 -2.85
C LEU A 219 -14.96 -4.60 -3.28
N PHE A 220 -15.45 -4.30 -4.49
CA PHE A 220 -16.65 -4.95 -5.06
C PHE A 220 -16.43 -6.43 -5.37
N GLU A 221 -15.23 -6.81 -5.78
CA GLU A 221 -14.85 -8.20 -6.02
C GLU A 221 -14.97 -9.03 -4.74
N ILE A 222 -14.35 -8.56 -3.65
CA ILE A 222 -14.38 -9.18 -2.32
C ILE A 222 -15.69 -8.93 -1.55
N LYS A 223 -16.62 -8.17 -2.14
CA LYS A 223 -17.94 -7.82 -1.55
C LYS A 223 -17.84 -7.09 -0.20
N ASP A 224 -16.84 -6.24 -0.03
CA ASP A 224 -16.66 -5.48 1.20
C ASP A 224 -17.57 -4.24 1.24
N GLU A 225 -18.87 -4.49 1.45
CA GLU A 225 -19.88 -3.44 1.50
C GLU A 225 -19.57 -2.34 2.51
N LYS A 226 -18.97 -2.71 3.64
CA LYS A 226 -18.68 -1.78 4.73
C LYS A 226 -17.66 -0.74 4.26
N ASN A 227 -16.55 -1.20 3.70
CA ASN A 227 -15.48 -0.32 3.23
C ASN A 227 -15.86 0.44 1.94
N ILE A 228 -16.70 -0.14 1.08
CA ILE A 228 -17.27 0.61 -0.07
C ILE A 228 -18.13 1.78 0.44
N LYS A 229 -19.04 1.53 1.39
CA LYS A 229 -19.90 2.57 1.99
C LYS A 229 -19.07 3.68 2.63
N LEU A 230 -18.01 3.32 3.31
CA LEU A 230 -17.08 4.24 3.97
C LEU A 230 -16.46 5.22 2.96
N ILE A 231 -15.85 4.72 1.87
CA ILE A 231 -15.23 5.55 0.83
C ILE A 231 -16.28 6.44 0.15
N LEU A 232 -17.42 5.86 -0.23
CA LEU A 232 -18.46 6.62 -0.90
C LEU A 232 -19.05 7.70 0.02
N LYS A 233 -19.17 7.46 1.33
CA LYS A 233 -19.67 8.47 2.28
C LYS A 233 -18.78 9.71 2.35
N ASP A 234 -17.47 9.54 2.29
CA ASP A 234 -16.50 10.65 2.37
C ASP A 234 -16.33 11.38 1.02
N ALA A 235 -16.75 10.75 -0.08
CA ALA A 235 -16.73 11.34 -1.41
C ALA A 235 -17.83 12.41 -1.60
N THR A 236 -17.44 13.54 -2.18
CA THR A 236 -18.32 14.62 -2.61
C THR A 236 -19.22 14.16 -3.77
N LEU A 237 -20.29 14.91 -4.03
CA LEU A 237 -21.18 14.64 -5.17
C LEU A 237 -20.46 14.68 -6.54
N ILE A 238 -19.38 15.46 -6.64
CA ILE A 238 -18.58 15.58 -7.87
C ILE A 238 -17.70 14.34 -8.03
N GLU A 239 -17.00 13.93 -6.97
CA GLU A 239 -16.17 12.73 -6.96
C GLU A 239 -17.01 11.46 -7.19
N LYS A 240 -18.12 11.30 -6.48
CA LYS A 240 -19.09 10.21 -6.67
C LYS A 240 -19.55 10.07 -8.12
N LYS A 241 -19.83 11.20 -8.77
CA LYS A 241 -20.15 11.24 -10.20
C LYS A 241 -18.93 10.77 -11.01
N LYS A 242 -17.74 11.31 -10.75
CA LYS A 242 -16.51 10.89 -11.46
C LYS A 242 -16.28 9.36 -11.35
N LEU A 243 -16.51 8.78 -10.17
CA LEU A 243 -16.33 7.35 -9.91
C LEU A 243 -17.23 6.44 -10.76
N ILE A 244 -18.51 6.78 -10.96
CA ILE A 244 -19.41 5.90 -11.72
C ILE A 244 -19.34 6.14 -13.23
N PHE A 245 -19.01 7.36 -13.64
CA PHE A 245 -18.98 7.75 -15.05
C PHE A 245 -17.66 7.39 -15.75
N CYS A 246 -16.56 7.18 -15.02
CA CYS A 246 -15.31 6.74 -15.61
C CYS A 246 -15.39 5.31 -16.15
N ASP A 247 -14.48 4.96 -17.06
CA ASP A 247 -14.43 3.63 -17.66
C ASP A 247 -14.47 2.51 -16.64
N ARG A 248 -13.67 2.64 -15.57
CA ARG A 248 -13.58 1.62 -14.54
C ARG A 248 -14.82 1.54 -13.64
N GLY A 249 -15.53 2.65 -13.44
CA GLY A 249 -16.83 2.66 -12.78
C GLY A 249 -17.89 1.89 -13.57
N GLN A 250 -17.84 2.02 -14.90
CA GLN A 250 -18.71 1.27 -15.80
C GLN A 250 -18.32 -0.21 -15.86
N ASP A 251 -17.02 -0.55 -15.82
CA ASP A 251 -16.55 -1.94 -15.65
C ASP A 251 -17.10 -2.56 -14.36
N ILE A 252 -17.06 -1.83 -13.24
CA ILE A 252 -17.66 -2.29 -11.97
C ILE A 252 -19.15 -2.59 -12.17
N CYS A 253 -19.89 -1.72 -12.84
CA CYS A 253 -21.31 -1.97 -13.11
C CYS A 253 -21.50 -3.24 -13.95
N GLN A 254 -20.70 -3.42 -15.00
CA GLN A 254 -20.74 -4.61 -15.86
C GLN A 254 -20.42 -5.89 -15.09
N ASP A 255 -19.37 -5.89 -14.26
CA ASP A 255 -18.98 -7.01 -13.41
C ASP A 255 -20.11 -7.39 -12.42
N LEU A 256 -20.77 -6.38 -11.84
CA LEU A 256 -21.90 -6.60 -10.93
C LEU A 256 -23.14 -7.15 -11.67
N ILE A 257 -23.43 -6.68 -12.88
CA ILE A 257 -24.52 -7.20 -13.72
C ILE A 257 -24.26 -8.66 -14.08
N TYR A 258 -23.07 -8.97 -14.58
CA TYR A 258 -22.72 -10.32 -15.03
C TYR A 258 -22.61 -11.30 -13.86
N GLY A 259 -22.17 -10.85 -12.69
CA GLY A 259 -22.14 -11.64 -11.47
C GLY A 259 -23.47 -11.74 -10.72
N ASP A 260 -24.58 -11.23 -11.27
CA ASP A 260 -25.91 -11.20 -10.63
C ASP A 260 -25.93 -10.52 -9.25
N LYS A 261 -25.01 -9.58 -9.02
CA LYS A 261 -24.85 -8.83 -7.76
C LYS A 261 -25.75 -7.58 -7.74
N TRP A 262 -27.05 -7.79 -7.93
CA TRP A 262 -28.02 -6.71 -8.17
C TRP A 262 -28.16 -5.71 -7.02
N ASP A 263 -28.04 -6.14 -5.77
CA ASP A 263 -28.18 -5.25 -4.61
C ASP A 263 -26.98 -4.31 -4.45
N LEU A 264 -25.76 -4.82 -4.66
CA LEU A 264 -24.54 -4.03 -4.72
C LEU A 264 -24.58 -3.01 -5.87
N LEU A 265 -25.09 -3.41 -7.03
CA LEU A 265 -25.25 -2.53 -8.19
C LEU A 265 -26.24 -1.39 -7.92
N LYS A 266 -27.41 -1.72 -7.35
CA LYS A 266 -28.40 -0.72 -6.94
C LYS A 266 -27.82 0.25 -5.92
N PHE A 267 -27.08 -0.27 -4.95
CA PHE A 267 -26.40 0.53 -3.94
C PHE A 267 -25.40 1.50 -4.59
N PHE A 268 -24.50 1.01 -5.45
CA PHE A 268 -23.50 1.84 -6.12
C PHE A 268 -24.12 2.98 -6.95
N ILE A 269 -25.13 2.66 -7.77
CA ILE A 269 -25.83 3.64 -8.59
C ILE A 269 -26.51 4.71 -7.73
N ARG A 270 -27.23 4.29 -6.68
CA ARG A 270 -27.93 5.23 -5.78
C ARG A 270 -26.97 6.16 -5.06
N GLU A 271 -25.83 5.64 -4.63
CA GLU A 271 -24.82 6.45 -3.96
C GLU A 271 -24.16 7.46 -4.90
N CYS A 272 -23.95 7.10 -6.17
CA CYS A 272 -23.21 7.94 -7.10
C CYS A 272 -24.05 8.91 -7.94
N ILE A 273 -25.33 8.60 -8.19
CA ILE A 273 -26.19 9.37 -9.08
C ILE A 273 -27.39 9.92 -8.31
N SER A 274 -27.33 11.21 -7.99
CA SER A 274 -28.33 11.90 -7.17
C SER A 274 -29.42 12.65 -7.96
N SER A 275 -29.41 12.62 -9.30
CA SER A 275 -30.41 13.34 -10.10
C SER A 275 -30.87 12.60 -11.34
N ARG A 276 -32.12 12.87 -11.74
CA ARG A 276 -32.77 12.32 -12.93
C ARG A 276 -31.96 12.54 -14.20
N ASN A 277 -31.53 13.77 -14.46
CA ASN A 277 -30.79 14.10 -15.68
C ASN A 277 -29.44 13.40 -15.74
N LYS A 278 -28.75 13.24 -14.60
CA LYS A 278 -27.51 12.45 -14.52
C LYS A 278 -27.79 10.96 -14.76
N MET A 279 -28.91 10.42 -14.27
CA MET A 279 -29.29 9.03 -14.50
C MET A 279 -29.57 8.74 -15.98
N ILE A 280 -30.32 9.63 -16.65
CA ILE A 280 -30.57 9.55 -18.09
C ILE A 280 -29.23 9.56 -18.85
N LYS A 281 -28.36 10.52 -18.51
CA LYS A 281 -27.03 10.63 -19.12
C LYS A 281 -26.20 9.34 -18.93
N PHE A 282 -26.15 8.81 -17.71
CA PHE A 282 -25.45 7.57 -17.40
C PHE A 282 -26.01 6.38 -18.20
N LYS A 283 -27.33 6.27 -18.31
CA LYS A 283 -27.99 5.21 -19.09
C LYS A 283 -27.54 5.22 -20.54
N GLU A 284 -27.51 6.40 -21.18
CA GLU A 284 -27.10 6.50 -22.59
C GLU A 284 -25.61 6.22 -22.77
N GLU A 285 -24.73 6.82 -21.95
CA GLU A 285 -23.28 6.55 -22.05
C GLU A 285 -22.94 5.08 -21.78
N PHE A 286 -23.64 4.42 -20.85
CA PHE A 286 -23.44 3.00 -20.57
C PHE A 286 -23.89 2.10 -21.72
N LYS A 287 -24.99 2.43 -22.43
CA LYS A 287 -25.40 1.73 -23.64
C LYS A 287 -24.34 1.85 -24.74
N GLU A 288 -23.85 3.07 -24.97
CA GLU A 288 -22.79 3.33 -25.95
C GLU A 288 -21.53 2.51 -25.61
N ARG A 289 -21.09 2.52 -24.34
CA ARG A 289 -19.97 1.69 -23.90
C ARG A 289 -20.19 0.21 -24.19
N ILE A 290 -21.35 -0.34 -23.83
CA ILE A 290 -21.64 -1.76 -24.05
C ILE A 290 -21.54 -2.11 -25.53
N THR A 291 -22.08 -1.27 -26.41
CA THR A 291 -22.01 -1.51 -27.86
C THR A 291 -20.59 -1.46 -28.41
N TRP A 292 -19.69 -0.72 -27.76
CA TRP A 292 -18.29 -0.58 -28.15
C TRP A 292 -17.40 -1.68 -27.55
N CYS A 293 -17.57 -2.02 -26.27
CA CYS A 293 -16.71 -2.96 -25.55
C CYS A 293 -17.07 -4.45 -25.75
N CYS A 294 -18.35 -4.77 -25.94
CA CYS A 294 -18.81 -6.16 -25.89
C CYS A 294 -18.92 -6.77 -27.29
N SER A 295 -18.51 -8.04 -27.43
CA SER A 295 -18.76 -8.77 -28.67
C SER A 295 -20.26 -9.07 -28.87
N LYS A 296 -20.69 -9.30 -30.11
CA LYS A 296 -22.10 -9.67 -30.39
C LYS A 296 -22.52 -10.93 -29.63
N GLU A 297 -21.62 -11.89 -29.46
CA GLU A 297 -21.83 -13.13 -28.72
C GLU A 297 -21.98 -12.87 -27.22
N GLU A 298 -21.18 -11.96 -26.65
CA GLU A 298 -21.29 -11.56 -25.25
C GLU A 298 -22.60 -10.82 -24.97
N LEU A 299 -23.01 -9.91 -25.87
CA LEU A 299 -24.30 -9.23 -25.80
C LEU A 299 -25.47 -10.22 -25.87
N ALA A 300 -25.40 -11.21 -26.76
CA ALA A 300 -26.43 -12.23 -26.89
C ALA A 300 -26.54 -13.08 -25.61
N ARG A 301 -25.40 -13.49 -25.03
CA ARG A 301 -25.37 -14.26 -23.77
C ARG A 301 -25.91 -13.50 -22.57
N ASN A 302 -25.69 -12.19 -22.51
CA ASN A 302 -26.06 -11.36 -21.37
C ASN A 302 -27.28 -10.45 -21.62
N LYS A 303 -28.01 -10.66 -22.71
CA LYS A 303 -29.10 -9.79 -23.15
C LYS A 303 -30.14 -9.54 -22.06
N ASP A 304 -30.57 -10.60 -21.38
CA ASP A 304 -31.60 -10.52 -20.34
C ASP A 304 -31.11 -9.74 -19.11
N LYS A 305 -29.84 -9.93 -18.72
CA LYS A 305 -29.20 -9.17 -17.64
C LYS A 305 -29.11 -7.69 -18.00
N LEU A 306 -28.70 -7.37 -19.22
CA LEU A 306 -28.64 -5.98 -19.70
C LEU A 306 -30.02 -5.33 -19.77
N ASN A 307 -31.04 -6.04 -20.26
CA ASN A 307 -32.42 -5.53 -20.27
C ASN A 307 -32.92 -5.27 -18.84
N LYS A 308 -32.67 -6.19 -17.91
CA LYS A 308 -33.00 -6.02 -16.49
C LYS A 308 -32.29 -4.80 -15.90
N PHE A 309 -31.04 -4.56 -16.27
CA PHE A 309 -30.30 -3.37 -15.86
C PHE A 309 -30.90 -2.08 -16.41
N LEU A 310 -31.22 -2.02 -17.70
CA LEU A 310 -31.84 -0.84 -18.30
C LEU A 310 -33.20 -0.54 -17.67
N GLN A 311 -34.00 -1.56 -17.39
CA GLN A 311 -35.26 -1.42 -16.65
C GLN A 311 -35.02 -0.87 -15.24
N LEU A 312 -33.99 -1.34 -14.54
CA LEU A 312 -33.63 -0.79 -13.23
C LEU A 312 -33.30 0.71 -13.28
N LEU A 313 -32.60 1.16 -14.34
CA LEU A 313 -32.31 2.58 -14.53
C LEU A 313 -33.59 3.39 -14.82
N ASP A 314 -34.52 2.83 -15.60
CA ASP A 314 -35.83 3.44 -15.85
C ASP A 314 -36.65 3.57 -14.56
N ASP A 315 -36.65 2.55 -13.72
CA ASP A 315 -37.31 2.59 -12.41
C ASP A 315 -36.73 3.71 -11.52
N PHE A 316 -35.40 3.93 -11.56
CA PHE A 316 -34.78 5.06 -10.87
C PHE A 316 -35.21 6.40 -11.44
N ILE A 317 -35.22 6.56 -12.77
CA ILE A 317 -35.63 7.79 -13.46
C ILE A 317 -37.07 8.15 -13.07
N CYS A 318 -38.00 7.19 -13.14
CA CYS A 318 -39.40 7.39 -12.74
C CYS A 318 -39.55 7.67 -11.23
N GLY A 319 -38.69 7.07 -10.40
CA GLY A 319 -38.68 7.32 -8.95
C GLY A 319 -38.36 8.77 -8.57
N TYR A 320 -37.54 9.47 -9.37
CA TYR A 320 -37.25 10.89 -9.16
C TYR A 320 -38.47 11.79 -9.42
N ASP A 321 -39.28 11.46 -10.43
CA ASP A 321 -40.47 12.25 -10.78
C ASP A 321 -41.50 12.23 -9.63
N LYS A 322 -41.65 11.08 -8.96
CA LYS A 322 -42.57 10.95 -7.81
C LYS A 322 -42.13 11.78 -6.60
N ARG A 323 -40.83 11.84 -6.28
CA ARG A 323 -40.33 12.62 -5.13
C ARG A 323 -40.54 14.11 -5.33
N LYS A 324 -40.29 14.60 -6.55
CA LYS A 324 -40.47 16.01 -6.89
C LYS A 324 -41.94 16.46 -6.71
N CYS A 325 -42.90 15.64 -7.13
CA CYS A 325 -44.33 15.93 -6.93
C CYS A 325 -44.73 16.03 -5.43
N VAL A 326 -44.12 15.23 -4.55
CA VAL A 326 -44.41 15.25 -3.11
C VAL A 326 -43.80 16.46 -2.41
N GLU A 327 -42.58 16.85 -2.78
CA GLU A 327 -41.92 18.03 -2.22
C GLU A 327 -42.63 19.32 -2.64
N GLU A 328 -43.07 19.43 -3.89
CA GLU A 328 -43.82 20.58 -4.39
C GLU A 328 -45.24 20.65 -3.77
N GLY A 329 -45.93 19.51 -3.63
CA GLY A 329 -47.26 19.42 -3.02
C GLY A 329 -47.34 19.81 -1.54
N ASN A 330 -46.26 19.66 -0.78
CA ASN A 330 -46.21 19.99 0.65
C ASN A 330 -45.79 21.46 0.94
N SER A 331 -45.48 22.24 -0.09
CA SER A 331 -45.04 23.65 0.02
C SER A 331 -46.17 24.69 -0.12
N SER A 332 -47.44 24.27 -0.19
CA SER A 332 -48.59 25.19 -0.21
C SER A 332 -49.62 24.76 0.82
N PRO A 333 -49.74 25.50 1.94
CA PRO A 333 -50.78 26.53 1.97
C PRO A 333 -50.44 27.82 2.77
N ALA A 334 -51.18 28.90 2.47
CA ALA A 334 -51.25 30.22 3.14
C ALA A 334 -50.13 31.22 2.81
N LYS A 335 -50.41 32.42 2.26
CA LYS A 335 -51.32 33.44 2.81
C LYS A 335 -52.09 34.18 1.70
N ARG A 336 -53.39 33.94 1.60
CA ARG A 336 -54.36 35.02 1.29
C ARG A 336 -54.87 35.52 2.63
N LEU A 337 -54.26 36.58 3.15
CA LEU A 337 -54.86 37.36 4.23
C LEU A 337 -55.47 38.63 3.62
N ARG A 338 -56.76 38.77 3.92
CA ARG A 338 -57.75 39.68 3.36
C ARG A 338 -57.38 41.14 3.62
N ARG A 339 -57.63 41.99 2.62
CA ARG A 339 -57.89 43.42 2.83
C ARG A 339 -59.31 43.55 3.39
N THR A 340 -59.44 44.28 4.50
CA THR A 340 -60.66 44.96 4.92
C THR A 340 -60.28 46.40 5.17
#